data_AF-A0A6B3ECE9-F1
#
_entry.id   AF-A0A6B3ECE9-F1
#
_cell.length_a   1.000
_cell.length_b   1.000
_cell.length_c   1.000
_cell.angle_alpha   90.00
_cell.angle_beta   90.00
_cell.angle_gamma   90.00
#
_symmetry.space_group_name_H-M   'P 1'
#
loop_
_entity.id
_entity.type
_entity.pdbx_description
1 polymer ?
#
loop_
_entity_poly.entity_id
_entity_poly.type
_entity_poly.pdbx_seq_one_letter_code
_entity_poly.pdbx_strand_id
1 'polypeptide(L)' 'MDILLFHSAYGLRPAVHEAADRLRAAGHQVRVPDLYEGQTAGTEEEAAELRESIGNDRLLTRAVKAAAPYSDKGLVYAG' A
#
# COMPACT_ATOMS: atom_id res chain seq x y z
N MET A 1 -11.87 -11.85 -5.59
CA MET A 1 -10.44 -12.12 -5.31
C MET A 1 -9.97 -11.19 -4.21
N ASP A 2 -9.02 -11.65 -3.39
CA ASP A 2 -8.35 -10.84 -2.38
C ASP A 2 -7.23 -10.02 -3.03
N ILE A 3 -7.24 -8.71 -2.79
CA ILE A 3 -6.30 -7.75 -3.36
C ILE A 3 -5.63 -6.99 -2.22
N LEU A 4 -4.30 -6.95 -2.24
CA LEU A 4 -3.50 -6.04 -1.44
C LEU A 4 -3.01 -4.91 -2.35
N LEU A 5 -3.60 -3.72 -2.18
CA LEU A 5 -3.31 -2.53 -2.98
C LEU A 5 -2.35 -1.63 -2.21
N PHE A 6 -1.09 -1.59 -2.64
CA PHE A 6 -0.07 -0.70 -2.11
C PHE A 6 -0.22 0.70 -2.68
N HIS A 7 0.27 1.69 -1.93
CA HIS A 7 0.36 3.07 -2.38
C HIS A 7 1.71 3.33 -3.08
N SER A 8 1.76 4.41 -3.86
CA SER A 8 2.99 4.91 -4.50
C SER A 8 4.02 5.44 -3.49
N ALA A 9 5.18 5.89 -3.98
CA ALA A 9 6.22 6.55 -3.16
C ALA A 9 5.74 7.77 -2.35
N TYR A 10 4.61 8.38 -2.73
CA TYR A 10 4.01 9.53 -2.03
C TYR A 10 3.23 9.19 -0.75
N GLY A 11 3.21 7.93 -0.32
CA GLY A 11 2.42 7.48 0.83
C GLY A 11 0.94 7.21 0.52
N LEU A 12 0.17 6.84 1.55
CA LEU A 12 -1.24 6.48 1.43
C LEU A 12 -2.14 7.72 1.27
N ARG A 13 -2.38 8.12 0.02
CA ARG A 13 -3.22 9.29 -0.33
C ARG A 13 -4.67 8.89 -0.67
N PRO A 14 -5.63 9.84 -0.63
CA PRO A 14 -7.04 9.57 -0.93
C PRO A 14 -7.30 8.81 -2.24
N ALA A 15 -6.54 9.10 -3.30
CA ALA A 15 -6.66 8.44 -4.59
C ALA A 15 -6.50 6.90 -4.53
N VAL A 16 -5.71 6.38 -3.58
CA VAL A 16 -5.53 4.93 -3.40
C VAL A 16 -6.79 4.30 -2.77
N HIS A 17 -7.44 5.01 -1.84
CA HIS A 17 -8.73 4.58 -1.29
C HIS A 17 -9.83 4.61 -2.36
N GLU A 18 -9.88 5.65 -3.19
CA GLU A 18 -10.82 5.72 -4.31
C GLU A 18 -10.59 4.57 -5.31
N ALA A 19 -9.33 4.22 -5.59
CA ALA A 19 -9.01 3.06 -6.42
C ALA A 19 -9.46 1.74 -5.77
N ALA A 20 -9.23 1.59 -4.46
CA ALA A 20 -9.70 0.44 -3.71
C ALA A 20 -11.24 0.33 -3.73
N ASP A 21 -11.95 1.45 -3.64
CA ASP A 21 -13.41 1.47 -3.66
C ASP A 21 -13.97 1.06 -5.01
N ARG A 22 -13.32 1.45 -6.13
CA ARG A 22 -13.68 0.95 -7.47
C ARG A 22 -13.51 -0.56 -7.57
N LEU A 23 -12.42 -1.11 -7.04
CA LEU A 23 -12.16 -2.55 -7.03
C LEU A 23 -13.15 -3.29 -6.12
N ARG A 24 -13.52 -2.70 -4.97
CA ARG A 24 -14.56 -3.24 -4.07
C ARG A 24 -15.93 -3.24 -4.75
N ALA A 25 -16.28 -2.18 -5.46
CA ALA A 25 -17.53 -2.09 -6.22
C ALA A 25 -17.62 -3.17 -7.32
N ALA A 26 -16.47 -3.60 -7.86
CA ALA A 26 -16.38 -4.74 -8.78
C ALA A 26 -16.45 -6.13 -8.10
N GLY A 27 -16.68 -6.20 -6.79
CA GLY A 27 -16.83 -7.45 -6.03
C GLY A 27 -15.51 -8.04 -5.51
N HIS A 28 -14.44 -7.25 -5.42
CA HIS A 28 -13.17 -7.71 -4.84
C HIS A 28 -13.06 -7.38 -3.34
N GLN A 29 -12.32 -8.20 -2.59
CA GLN A 29 -11.93 -7.88 -1.22
C GLN A 29 -10.60 -7.13 -1.25
N VAL A 30 -10.59 -5.85 -0.92
CA VAL A 30 -9.42 -4.98 -1.10
C VAL A 30 -8.90 -4.47 0.24
N ARG A 31 -7.61 -4.66 0.46
CA ARG A 31 -6.85 -4.20 1.63
C ARG A 31 -5.83 -3.18 1.17
N VAL A 32 -5.73 -2.09 1.91
CA VAL A 32 -4.86 -0.95 1.57
C VAL A 32 -3.93 -0.70 2.76
N PRO A 33 -2.78 -1.40 2.86
CA PRO A 33 -1.86 -1.19 3.95
C PRO A 33 -1.15 0.16 3.80
N ASP A 34 -1.03 0.88 4.90
CA ASP A 34 -0.20 2.07 4.97
C ASP A 34 1.22 1.66 5.36
N LEU A 35 2.14 1.72 4.39
CA LEU A 35 3.54 1.39 4.65
C LEU A 35 4.30 2.55 5.29
N TYR A 36 3.73 3.76 5.28
CA TYR A 36 4.35 5.00 5.73
C TYR A 36 3.78 5.50 7.08
N GLU A 37 2.81 4.78 7.65
CA GLU A 37 2.19 5.06 8.94
C GLU A 37 1.56 6.47 9.01
N GLY A 38 0.81 6.84 7.98
CA GLY A 38 0.08 8.09 7.87
C GLY A 38 0.87 9.24 7.23
N GLN A 39 2.16 9.03 6.96
CA GLN A 39 2.99 10.04 6.30
C GLN A 39 2.78 10.03 4.78
N THR A 40 2.73 11.23 4.21
CA THR A 40 2.60 11.45 2.77
C THR A 40 3.58 12.52 2.31
N ALA A 41 3.88 12.54 1.01
CA ALA A 41 4.71 13.55 0.38
C ALA A 41 3.91 14.36 -0.65
N GLY A 42 4.28 15.62 -0.84
CA GLY A 42 3.73 16.54 -1.84
C GLY A 42 4.57 16.61 -3.11
N THR A 43 5.88 16.44 -3.01
CA THR A 43 6.83 16.47 -4.15
C THR A 43 7.59 15.16 -4.34
N GLU A 44 8.27 15.03 -5.48
CA GLU A 44 9.11 13.85 -5.76
C GLU A 44 10.32 13.78 -4.81
N GLU A 45 10.93 14.93 -4.51
CA GLU A 45 12.04 15.06 -3.57
C GLU A 45 11.61 14.63 -2.16
N GLU A 46 10.49 15.15 -1.67
CA GLU A 46 9.92 14.76 -0.36
C GLU A 46 9.60 13.26 -0.32
N ALA A 47 9.09 12.69 -1.42
CA ALA A 47 8.78 11.27 -1.51
C ALA A 47 10.05 10.40 -1.44
N ALA A 48 11.13 10.85 -2.09
CA ALA A 48 12.43 10.18 -2.05
C ALA A 48 13.03 10.21 -0.65
N GLU A 49 13.06 11.38 0.00
CA GLU A 49 13.55 11.57 1.37
C GLU A 49 12.73 10.76 2.38
N LEU A 50 11.40 10.77 2.26
CA LEU A 50 10.53 9.99 3.14
C LEU A 50 10.79 8.49 2.98
N ARG A 51 10.92 7.99 1.74
CA ARG A 51 11.23 6.57 1.50
C ARG A 51 12.58 6.18 2.09
N GLU A 52 13.59 7.03 1.91
CA GLU A 52 14.94 6.81 2.44
C GLU A 52 14.94 6.79 3.97
N SER A 53 14.28 7.75 4.62
CA SER A 53 14.20 7.84 6.07
C SER A 53 13.51 6.63 6.72
N ILE A 54 12.51 6.04 6.04
CA ILE A 54 11.84 4.82 6.52
C ILE A 54 12.73 3.59 6.31
N GLY A 55 13.40 3.52 5.16
CA GLY A 55 14.32 2.45 4.79
C GLY A 55 13.63 1.21 4.20
N ASN A 56 14.31 0.57 3.24
CA ASN A 56 13.78 -0.57 2.47
C ASN A 56 13.41 -1.76 3.36
N ASP A 57 14.25 -2.13 4.32
CA ASP A 57 14.00 -3.30 5.19
C ASP A 57 12.73 -3.13 6.02
N ARG A 58 12.46 -1.91 6.49
CA ARG A 58 11.26 -1.59 7.25
C ARG A 58 10.02 -1.62 6.36
N LEU A 59 10.11 -1.06 5.15
CA LEU A 59 9.04 -1.13 4.16
C LEU A 59 8.70 -2.57 3.77
N LEU A 60 9.71 -3.39 3.48
CA LEU A 60 9.54 -4.81 3.19
C LEU A 60 8.92 -5.57 4.36
N THR A 61 9.42 -5.34 5.57
CA THR A 61 8.85 -5.96 6.78
C THR A 61 7.37 -5.62 6.94
N ARG A 62 6.99 -4.36 6.73
CA ARG A 62 5.59 -3.91 6.79
C ARG A 62 4.74 -4.56 5.70
N ALA A 63 5.24 -4.60 4.45
CA ALA A 63 4.54 -5.21 3.33
C ALA A 63 4.31 -6.70 3.55
N VAL A 64 5.33 -7.45 4.01
CA VAL A 64 5.20 -8.87 4.34
C VAL A 64 4.20 -9.09 5.47
N LYS A 65 4.24 -8.29 6.54
CA LYS A 65 3.28 -8.39 7.64
C LYS A 65 1.84 -8.11 7.18
N ALA A 66 1.64 -7.18 6.26
CA ALA A 66 0.32 -6.89 5.69
C ALA A 66 -0.19 -8.03 4.80
N ALA A 67 0.70 -8.69 4.05
CA ALA A 67 0.36 -9.76 3.13
C ALA A 67 0.14 -11.12 3.80
N ALA A 68 0.95 -11.45 4.82
CA ALA A 68 1.02 -12.77 5.42
C ALA A 68 -0.34 -13.38 5.80
N PRO A 69 -1.29 -12.64 6.42
CA PRO A 69 -2.58 -13.20 6.84
C PRO A 69 -3.51 -13.65 5.70
N TYR A 70 -3.17 -13.34 4.45
CA TYR A 70 -4.00 -13.60 3.27
C TYR A 70 -3.29 -14.42 2.18
N SER A 71 -2.00 -14.73 2.40
CA SER A 71 -1.12 -15.35 1.40
C SER A 71 -1.52 -16.77 1.00
N ASP A 72 -2.25 -17.48 1.85
CA ASP A 72 -2.74 -18.85 1.66
C ASP A 72 -4.03 -18.95 0.84
N LYS A 73 -4.71 -17.82 0.60
CA LYS A 73 -6.06 -17.77 -0.03
C LYS A 73 -6.05 -17.36 -1.50
N GLY A 74 -4.86 -17.16 -2.08
CA GLY A 74 -4.70 -16.55 -3.40
C GLY A 74 -4.81 -15.03 -3.30
N LEU A 75 -3.67 -14.36 -3.26
CA LEU A 75 -3.56 -12.92 -3.07
C LEU A 75 -3.01 -12.24 -4.33
N VAL A 76 -3.72 -11.23 -4.82
CA VAL A 76 -3.21 -10.34 -5.87
C VAL A 76 -2.54 -9.13 -5.22
N TYR A 77 -1.31 -8.85 -5.63
CA TYR A 77 -0.60 -7.62 -5.26
C TYR A 77 -0.77 -6.60 -6.38
N ALA A 78 -1.19 -5.39 -6.02
CA ALA A 78 -1.37 -4.26 -6.94
C ALA A 78 -0.83 -2.98 -6.28
N GLY A 79 -0.51 -1.95 -7.06
CA GLY A 79 -0.01 -0.67 -6.55
C GLY A 79 0.79 0.09 -7.57
#